data_AF-A0A1E1VBC0-F1
#
_entry.id   AF-A0A1E1VBC0-F1
#
_cell.length_a   1.000
_cell.length_b   1.000
_cell.length_c   1.000
_cell.angle_alpha   90.00
_cell.angle_beta   90.00
_cell.angle_gamma   90.00
#
_symmetry.space_group_name_H-M   'P 1'
#
loop_
_entity.id
_entity.type
_entity.pdbx_description
1 polymer ?
#
loop_
_entity_poly.entity_id
_entity_poly.type
_entity_poly.pdbx_seq_one_letter_code
_entity_poly.pdbx_strand_id
1 'polypeptide(L)'
;MEYAPGGFSEGHTHPTSAFIYATVLEGVIRSQVNDGPVKDYRAGESFSELPGDRHGVSENASKTQPAKLLAVFVVDTAQQELTFPLKK
;
A
#
# COMPACT_ATOMS: atom_id res chain seq x y z
N MET A 1 -2.18 -5.81 -6.40
CA MET A 1 -2.63 -4.56 -7.04
C MET A 1 -1.81 -4.32 -8.29
N GLU A 2 -2.45 -3.86 -9.35
CA GLU A 2 -1.79 -3.43 -10.58
C GLU A 2 -2.07 -1.94 -10.79
N TYR A 3 -1.02 -1.17 -11.05
CA TYR A 3 -1.10 0.26 -11.28
C TYR A 3 -0.74 0.58 -12.72
N ALA A 4 -1.66 1.25 -13.42
CA ALA A 4 -1.34 1.92 -14.68
C ALA A 4 -0.26 3.00 -14.46
N PRO A 5 0.39 3.50 -15.53
CA PRO A 5 1.28 4.64 -15.43
C PRO A 5 0.61 5.83 -14.71
N GLY A 6 1.23 6.28 -13.60
CA GLY A 6 0.73 7.35 -12.74
C GLY A 6 -0.53 7.02 -11.92
N GLY A 7 -1.01 5.78 -11.94
CA GLY A 7 -2.16 5.35 -11.15
C GLY A 7 -1.87 5.33 -9.64
N PHE A 8 -2.91 5.47 -8.83
CA PHE A 8 -2.81 5.53 -7.37
C PHE A 8 -4.04 4.93 -6.71
N SER A 9 -3.94 4.64 -5.42
CA SER A 9 -5.10 4.36 -4.57
C SER A 9 -5.31 5.51 -3.58
N GLU A 10 -6.57 5.84 -3.30
CA GLU A 10 -6.92 6.81 -2.27
C GLU A 10 -6.38 6.39 -0.90
N GLY A 11 -6.03 7.39 -0.08
CA GLY A 11 -5.50 7.15 1.25
C GLY A 11 -6.52 6.46 2.15
N HIS A 12 -6.05 5.47 2.91
CA HIS A 12 -6.91 4.63 3.74
C HIS A 12 -6.21 4.19 5.03
N THR A 13 -6.98 3.60 5.95
CA THR A 13 -6.51 2.97 7.18
C THR A 13 -6.86 1.48 7.15
N HIS A 14 -5.96 0.64 7.65
CA HIS A 14 -6.19 -0.78 7.79
C HIS A 14 -6.81 -1.13 9.16
N PRO A 15 -7.54 -2.26 9.28
CA PRO A 15 -8.05 -2.74 10.56
C PRO A 15 -6.98 -2.87 11.64
N THR A 16 -7.37 -2.69 12.90
CA THR A 16 -6.48 -2.85 14.06
C THR A 16 -6.03 -4.30 14.30
N SER A 17 -6.55 -5.26 13.54
CA SER A 17 -6.12 -6.66 13.55
C SER A 17 -5.25 -7.03 12.34
N ALA A 18 -5.09 -6.14 11.36
CA ALA A 18 -4.43 -6.45 10.10
C ALA A 18 -2.94 -6.12 10.14
N PHE A 19 -2.09 -7.12 9.98
CA PHE A 19 -0.70 -6.94 9.56
C PHE A 19 -0.59 -7.11 8.05
N ILE A 20 0.09 -6.19 7.37
CA ILE A 20 0.29 -6.24 5.93
C ILE A 20 1.78 -6.29 5.62
N TYR A 21 2.16 -7.19 4.72
CA TYR A 21 3.48 -7.20 4.11
C TYR A 21 3.35 -7.00 2.60
N ALA A 22 3.95 -5.93 2.09
CA ALA A 22 3.84 -5.52 0.71
C ALA A 22 5.18 -5.67 -0.01
N THR A 23 5.16 -6.26 -1.20
CA THR A 23 6.34 -6.44 -2.06
C THR A 23 6.05 -5.91 -3.45
N VAL A 24 6.94 -5.05 -3.96
CA VAL A 24 6.85 -4.57 -5.34
C VAL A 24 7.32 -5.70 -6.26
N LEU A 25 6.44 -6.16 -7.14
CA LEU A 25 6.75 -7.20 -8.12
C LEU A 25 7.28 -6.62 -9.43
N GLU A 26 6.83 -5.42 -9.78
CA GLU A 26 7.18 -4.74 -11.04
C GLU A 26 7.13 -3.22 -10.85
N GLY A 27 8.03 -2.49 -11.52
CA GLY A 27 8.01 -1.03 -11.53
C GLY A 27 8.49 -0.40 -10.23
N VAL A 28 7.89 0.76 -9.90
CA VAL A 28 8.23 1.56 -8.71
C VAL A 28 6.95 2.08 -8.05
N ILE A 29 6.76 1.76 -6.78
CA ILE A 29 5.64 2.22 -5.95
C ILE A 29 6.14 3.27 -4.98
N ARG A 30 5.57 4.47 -5.03
CA ARG A 30 5.73 5.48 -3.99
C ARG A 30 4.72 5.20 -2.89
N SER A 31 5.21 4.99 -1.67
CA SER A 31 4.39 4.63 -0.52
C SER A 31 4.69 5.53 0.69
N GLN A 32 3.66 5.77 1.50
CA GLN A 32 3.78 6.40 2.82
C GLN A 32 2.86 5.70 3.81
N VAL A 33 3.48 5.15 4.86
CA VAL A 33 2.80 4.56 6.01
C VAL A 33 2.85 5.55 7.17
N ASN A 34 1.68 5.82 7.76
CA ASN A 34 1.43 6.83 8.79
C ASN A 34 2.05 8.19 8.42
N ASP A 35 2.75 8.81 9.38
CA ASP A 35 3.49 10.05 9.20
C ASP A 35 4.98 9.79 8.88
N GLY A 36 5.30 8.57 8.44
CA GLY A 36 6.63 8.19 7.98
C GLY A 36 7.03 8.92 6.70
N PRO A 37 8.29 8.78 6.27
CA PRO A 37 8.74 9.37 5.02
C PRO A 37 8.02 8.74 3.82
N VAL A 38 7.68 9.57 2.84
CA VAL A 38 7.28 9.09 1.52
C VAL A 38 8.50 8.46 0.86
N LYS A 39 8.41 7.17 0.47
CA LYS A 39 9.53 6.42 -0.10
C LYS A 39 9.11 5.72 -1.39
N ASP A 40 10.03 5.70 -2.36
CA ASP A 40 9.90 4.93 -3.58
C ASP A 40 10.50 3.53 -3.37
N TYR A 41 9.70 2.49 -3.57
CA TYR A 41 10.08 1.08 -3.51
C TYR A 41 10.10 0.51 -4.93
N ARG A 42 11.19 -0.18 -5.29
CA ARG A 42 11.42 -0.80 -6.60
C ARG A 42 11.12 -2.29 -6.54
N ALA A 43 10.95 -2.89 -7.72
CA ALA A 43 10.77 -4.33 -7.84
C ALA A 43 11.79 -5.14 -7.01
N GLY A 44 11.29 -6.06 -6.18
CA GLY A 44 12.05 -6.85 -5.22
C GLY A 44 12.12 -6.24 -3.81
N GLU A 45 11.82 -4.95 -3.63
CA GLU A 45 11.75 -4.31 -2.33
C GLU A 45 10.39 -4.50 -1.66
N SER A 46 10.39 -4.41 -0.33
CA SER A 46 9.21 -4.62 0.49
C SER A 46 9.10 -3.61 1.64
N PHE A 47 7.89 -3.50 2.18
CA PHE A 47 7.59 -2.78 3.41
C PHE A 47 6.46 -3.48 4.17
N SER A 48 6.25 -3.06 5.42
CA SER A 48 5.21 -3.61 6.28
C SER A 48 4.34 -2.49 6.83
N GLU A 49 3.09 -2.83 7.08
CA GLU A 49 2.11 -1.97 7.75
C GLU A 49 1.61 -2.73 8.98
N LEU A 50 1.69 -2.09 10.13
CA LEU A 50 1.27 -2.64 11.41
C LEU A 50 -0.23 -2.47 11.61
N PRO A 51 -0.82 -3.22 12.55
CA PRO A 51 -2.26 -3.14 12.80
C PRO A 51 -2.73 -1.73 13.14
N GLY A 52 -3.72 -1.25 12.39
CA GLY A 52 -4.28 0.10 12.51
C GLY A 52 -3.53 1.18 11.72
N ASP A 53 -2.49 0.83 10.97
CA ASP A 53 -1.72 1.81 10.20
C ASP A 53 -2.55 2.48 9.09
N ARG A 54 -2.18 3.74 8.81
CA ARG A 54 -2.70 4.56 7.71
C ARG A 54 -1.76 4.48 6.52
N HIS A 55 -2.27 4.12 5.37
CA HIS A 55 -1.56 4.24 4.09
C HIS A 55 -1.98 5.54 3.41
N GLY A 56 -1.14 6.58 3.54
CA GLY A 56 -1.45 7.94 3.07
C GLY A 56 -1.14 8.18 1.59
N VAL A 57 -0.08 7.54 1.08
CA VAL A 57 0.34 7.63 -0.32
C VAL A 57 0.56 6.23 -0.84
N SER A 58 -0.06 5.88 -1.96
CA SER A 58 0.21 4.63 -2.68
C SER A 58 -0.02 4.89 -4.16
N GLU A 59 1.06 5.17 -4.88
CA GLU A 59 1.01 5.50 -6.31
C GLU A 59 2.15 4.85 -7.10
N ASN A 60 1.90 4.63 -8.39
CA ASN A 60 2.96 4.33 -9.34
C ASN A 60 3.78 5.60 -9.59
N ALA A 61 5.06 5.54 -9.20
CA ALA A 61 5.97 6.66 -9.33
C ALA A 61 6.31 6.97 -10.81
N SER A 62 6.10 6.01 -11.72
CA SER A 62 6.31 6.18 -13.16
C SER A 62 5.07 6.73 -13.85
N LYS A 63 5.24 7.70 -14.76
CA LYS A 63 4.17 8.21 -15.63
C LYS A 63 4.11 7.52 -16.99
N THR A 64 5.00 6.56 -17.27
CA THR A 64 5.08 5.88 -18.57
C THR A 64 5.12 4.35 -18.50
N GLN A 65 5.42 3.77 -17.34
CA GLN A 65 5.53 2.31 -17.13
C GLN A 65 4.52 1.84 -16.08
N PRO A 66 3.97 0.62 -16.18
CA PRO A 66 3.11 0.05 -15.15
C PRO A 66 3.91 -0.35 -13.89
N ALA A 67 3.20 -0.64 -12.80
CA ALA A 67 3.78 -1.20 -11.59
C ALA A 67 2.84 -2.24 -10.96
N LYS A 68 3.40 -3.20 -10.22
CA LYS A 68 2.65 -4.26 -9.54
C LYS A 68 3.10 -4.41 -8.10
N LEU A 69 2.13 -4.51 -7.20
CA LEU A 69 2.34 -4.67 -5.76
C LEU A 69 1.59 -5.93 -5.29
N LEU A 70 2.30 -6.83 -4.63
CA LEU A 70 1.69 -7.93 -3.87
C LEU A 70 1.56 -7.48 -2.42
N ALA A 71 0.34 -7.38 -1.92
CA ALA A 71 0.06 -7.14 -0.51
C ALA A 71 -0.50 -8.42 0.10
N VAL A 72 0.16 -8.93 1.13
CA VAL A 72 -0.30 -10.09 1.90
C VAL A 72 -0.87 -9.58 3.21
N PHE A 73 -2.12 -9.94 3.48
CA PHE A 73 -2.83 -9.57 4.70
C PHE A 73 -2.87 -10.77 5.65
N VAL A 74 -2.45 -10.54 6.89
CA VAL A 74 -2.71 -11.44 8.02
C VAL A 74 -3.67 -10.69 8.94
N VAL A 75 -4.90 -11.18 9.04
CA VAL A 75 -6.01 -10.46 9.70
C VAL A 75 -6.97 -11.47 10.33
N ASP A 76 -7.71 -11.03 11.34
CA ASP A 76 -8.76 -11.81 11.96
C ASP A 76 -9.79 -12.28 10.92
N THR A 77 -10.19 -13.55 11.00
CA THR A 77 -11.12 -14.16 10.03
C THR A 77 -12.51 -13.54 10.04
N ALA A 78 -12.92 -12.90 11.14
CA ALA A 78 -14.18 -12.18 11.24
C ALA A 78 -14.12 -10.78 10.60
N GLN A 79 -12.93 -10.26 10.30
CA GLN A 79 -12.75 -8.94 9.70
C GLN A 79 -13.02 -9.01 8.19
N GLN A 80 -14.12 -8.38 7.75
CA GLN A 80 -14.51 -8.38 6.33
C GLN A 80 -13.95 -7.18 5.57
N GLU A 81 -13.94 -6.00 6.19
CA GLU A 81 -13.45 -4.78 5.58
C GLU A 81 -11.94 -4.66 5.79
N LEU A 82 -11.17 -4.44 4.72
CA LEU A 82 -9.70 -4.40 4.77
C LEU A 82 -9.13 -2.98 4.68
N THR A 83 -9.95 -2.01 4.29
CA THR A 83 -9.55 -0.61 4.15
C THR A 83 -10.68 0.32 4.53
N PHE A 84 -10.39 1.36 5.29
CA PHE A 84 -11.31 2.44 5.61
C PHE A 84 -10.78 3.74 5.01
N PRO A 85 -11.56 4.47 4.18
CA PRO A 85 -11.09 5.72 3.58
C PRO A 85 -10.67 6.73 4.65
N LEU A 86 -9.58 7.46 4.41
CA LEU A 86 -9.24 8.61 5.24
C LEU A 86 -10.31 9.69 5.04
N LYS A 87 -10.92 10.14 6.15
CA LYS A 87 -11.80 11.31 6.09
C LYS A 87 -10.96 12.52 5.64
N LYS A 88 -11.45 13.22 4.61
CA LYS A 88 -10.93 14.54 4.21
C LYS A 88 -11.17 15.57 5.29
#